data_AF-A0A0F4GT89-F1
#
_entry.id   AF-A0A0F4GT89-F1
#
_cell.length_a   1.000
_cell.length_b   1.000
_cell.length_c   1.000
_cell.angle_alpha   90.00
_cell.angle_beta   90.00
_cell.angle_gamma   90.00
#
_symmetry.space_group_name_H-M   'P 1'
#
loop_
_entity.id
_entity.type
_entity.pdbx_description
1 polymer ?
#
loop_
_entity_poly.entity_id
_entity_poly.type
_entity_poly.pdbx_seq_one_letter_code
_entity_poly.pdbx_strand_id
1 'polypeptide(L)'
;MTPEEVGRLEKQLRRYSTAFDDNVDQYCPILVRTKKGTVAKRQPQVRNMGADYWKGQCSFRGLRTIGKIEDLKDLIRGRDRSKDVTIKQGIDKIQQTLGVYRKQKEKADSSDELLEKEPAMRSSCLVIQTRSNALKHWAEQYKLACQIVEPPESMLQSSYGFWGHWTVIGRPDLVQQQVKKLSQQCNAEKKEAKARFD
;
A
#
# COMPACT_ATOMS: atom_id res chain seq x y z
N MET A 1 -1.55 -18.95 -1.92
CA MET A 1 -0.36 -18.47 -2.66
C MET A 1 0.72 -18.21 -1.64
N THR A 2 1.90 -18.78 -1.85
CA THR A 2 3.02 -18.62 -0.91
C THR A 2 3.70 -17.26 -1.11
N PRO A 3 4.43 -16.74 -0.10
CA PRO A 3 5.20 -15.50 -0.25
C PRO A 3 6.21 -15.56 -1.42
N GLU A 4 6.80 -16.73 -1.66
CA GLU A 4 7.74 -16.96 -2.76
C GLU A 4 7.05 -16.83 -4.14
N GLU A 5 5.84 -17.38 -4.28
CA GLU A 5 5.04 -17.27 -5.49
C GLU A 5 4.65 -15.81 -5.77
N VAL A 6 4.27 -15.06 -4.74
CA VAL A 6 3.96 -13.62 -4.84
C VAL A 6 5.18 -12.85 -5.33
N GLY A 7 6.36 -13.08 -4.71
CA GLY A 7 7.61 -12.42 -5.12
C GLY A 7 7.99 -12.73 -6.57
N ARG A 8 7.78 -13.97 -7.02
CA ARG A 8 8.00 -14.37 -8.41
C ARG A 8 7.08 -13.62 -9.37
N LEU A 9 5.78 -13.58 -9.07
CA LEU A 9 4.77 -12.89 -9.89
C LEU A 9 5.01 -11.38 -9.95
N GLU A 10 5.38 -10.75 -8.85
CA GLU A 10 5.71 -9.32 -8.82
C GLU A 10 6.98 -8.99 -9.61
N LYS A 11 8.00 -9.84 -9.53
CA LYS A 11 9.22 -9.68 -10.34
C LYS A 11 8.91 -9.81 -11.83
N GLN A 12 8.06 -10.76 -12.19
CA GLN A 12 7.60 -10.94 -13.57
C GLN A 12 6.80 -9.72 -14.05
N LEU A 13 5.88 -9.20 -13.24
CA LEU A 13 5.09 -8.01 -13.58
C LEU A 13 5.97 -6.76 -13.75
N ARG A 14 6.96 -6.56 -12.87
CA ARG A 14 7.91 -5.43 -12.98
C ARG A 14 8.66 -5.45 -14.30
N ARG A 15 9.09 -6.63 -14.77
CA ARG A 15 9.78 -6.76 -16.06
C ARG A 15 8.90 -6.33 -17.23
N TYR A 16 7.60 -6.65 -17.20
CA TYR A 16 6.67 -6.22 -18.26
C TYR A 16 6.33 -4.73 -18.14
N SER A 17 6.00 -4.24 -16.95
CA SER A 17 5.56 -2.85 -16.74
C SER A 17 6.61 -1.81 -17.13
N THR A 18 7.90 -2.11 -17.03
CA THR A 18 8.97 -1.15 -17.35
C THR A 18 9.34 -1.12 -18.82
N ALA A 19 9.05 -2.17 -19.58
CA ALA A 19 9.69 -2.38 -20.87
C ALA A 19 8.79 -2.98 -21.97
N PHE A 20 7.66 -3.62 -21.65
CA PHE A 20 6.73 -4.11 -22.66
C PHE A 20 5.77 -3.01 -23.08
N ASP A 21 5.68 -2.77 -24.39
CA ASP A 21 4.73 -1.83 -24.98
C ASP A 21 3.65 -2.61 -25.74
N ASP A 22 2.40 -2.46 -25.29
CA ASP A 22 1.24 -3.12 -25.89
C ASP A 22 0.72 -2.38 -27.14
N ASN A 23 1.15 -1.14 -27.35
CA ASN A 23 0.81 -0.31 -28.50
C ASN A 23 2.06 0.12 -29.29
N VAL A 24 2.99 -0.82 -29.48
CA VAL A 24 4.25 -0.58 -30.21
C VAL A 24 4.04 -0.03 -31.63
N ASP A 25 2.88 -0.29 -32.24
CA ASP A 25 2.51 0.19 -33.57
C ASP A 25 2.39 1.73 -33.63
N GLN A 26 2.08 2.38 -32.51
CA GLN A 26 2.06 3.84 -32.40
C GLN A 26 3.42 4.45 -32.74
N TYR A 27 4.52 3.74 -32.43
CA TYR A 27 5.89 4.19 -32.67
C TYR A 27 6.48 3.63 -33.96
N CYS A 28 5.76 2.74 -34.63
CA CYS A 28 6.20 2.07 -35.84
C CYS A 28 5.08 1.97 -36.89
N PRO A 29 4.55 3.11 -37.38
CA PRO A 29 3.48 3.10 -38.35
C PRO A 29 3.89 2.37 -39.63
N ILE A 30 2.89 1.77 -40.30
CA ILE A 30 3.08 1.09 -41.58
C ILE A 30 3.51 2.13 -42.62
N LEU A 31 4.69 1.93 -43.20
CA LEU A 31 5.20 2.81 -44.26
C LEU A 31 4.45 2.56 -45.56
N VAL A 32 3.63 3.54 -45.98
CA VAL A 32 2.97 3.50 -47.29
C VAL A 32 3.97 3.99 -48.34
N ARG A 33 4.36 3.11 -49.26
CA ARG A 33 5.28 3.42 -50.38
C ARG A 33 4.53 3.58 -51.70
N THR A 34 5.01 4.45 -52.57
CA THR A 34 4.54 4.61 -53.95
C THR A 34 5.03 3.44 -54.80
N LYS A 35 4.49 3.29 -56.02
CA LYS A 35 4.99 2.32 -57.01
C LYS A 35 6.48 2.49 -57.33
N LYS A 36 7.05 3.68 -57.09
CA LYS A 36 8.48 3.99 -57.27
C LYS A 36 9.33 3.75 -56.01
N GLY A 37 8.75 3.18 -54.95
CA GLY A 37 9.44 2.88 -53.69
C GLY A 37 9.60 4.07 -52.73
N THR A 38 9.24 5.29 -53.13
CA THR A 38 9.27 6.48 -52.27
C THR A 38 8.11 6.51 -51.29
N VAL A 39 8.24 7.16 -50.14
CA VAL A 39 7.14 7.27 -49.16
C VAL A 39 5.99 8.09 -49.76
N ALA A 40 4.80 7.50 -49.84
CA ALA A 40 3.65 8.03 -50.59
C ALA A 40 2.86 9.13 -49.87
N LYS A 41 2.96 9.20 -48.54
CA LYS A 41 2.19 10.13 -47.70
C LYS A 41 3.07 10.67 -46.58
N ARG A 42 2.79 11.90 -46.13
CA ARG A 42 3.34 12.42 -44.87
C ARG A 42 3.00 11.43 -43.75
N GLN A 43 4.02 10.82 -43.16
CA GLN A 43 3.85 9.87 -42.07
C GLN A 43 3.49 10.62 -40.78
N PRO A 44 2.78 9.98 -39.85
CA PRO A 44 2.58 10.52 -38.52
C PRO A 44 3.95 10.86 -37.88
N GLN A 45 4.03 12.00 -37.19
CA GLN A 45 5.21 12.26 -36.37
C GLN A 45 5.24 11.25 -35.24
N VAL A 46 6.31 10.46 -35.19
CA VAL A 46 6.53 9.45 -34.18
C VAL A 46 7.67 9.85 -33.26
N ARG A 47 7.50 9.56 -31.97
CA ARG A 47 8.56 9.71 -30.98
C ARG A 47 9.71 8.76 -31.35
N ASN A 48 10.92 9.30 -31.39
CA ASN A 48 12.13 8.49 -31.59
C ASN A 48 12.43 7.70 -30.31
N MET A 49 12.40 6.37 -30.43
CA MET A 49 12.74 5.45 -29.35
C MET A 49 14.16 4.90 -29.55
N GLY A 50 14.93 4.77 -28.47
CA GLY A 50 16.31 4.28 -28.50
C GLY A 50 16.44 2.81 -28.87
N ALA A 51 17.66 2.35 -29.14
CA ALA A 51 17.93 0.97 -29.54
C ALA A 51 17.48 -0.05 -28.47
N ASP A 52 17.70 0.24 -27.19
CA ASP A 52 17.35 -0.68 -26.10
C ASP A 52 15.84 -0.92 -25.99
N TYR A 53 15.04 0.09 -26.31
CA TYR A 53 13.58 -0.07 -26.39
C TYR A 53 13.20 -1.10 -27.45
N TRP A 54 13.71 -0.96 -28.69
CA TRP A 54 13.38 -1.89 -29.78
C TRP A 54 13.90 -3.30 -29.51
N LYS A 55 15.09 -3.43 -28.91
CA LYS A 55 15.61 -4.72 -28.44
C LYS A 55 14.69 -5.35 -27.39
N GLY A 56 14.19 -4.56 -26.45
CA GLY A 56 13.19 -4.98 -25.46
C GLY A 56 11.92 -5.50 -26.14
N GLN A 57 11.33 -4.72 -27.05
CA GLN A 57 10.12 -5.14 -27.77
C GLN A 57 10.32 -6.43 -28.56
N CYS A 58 11.46 -6.60 -29.22
CA CYS A 58 11.81 -7.84 -29.90
C CYS A 58 11.96 -9.00 -28.91
N SER A 59 12.65 -8.80 -27.78
CA SER A 59 12.89 -9.83 -26.76
C SER A 59 11.58 -10.39 -26.20
N PHE A 60 10.61 -9.53 -25.85
CA PHE A 60 9.32 -9.98 -25.34
C PHE A 60 8.54 -10.86 -26.33
N ARG A 61 8.77 -10.66 -27.63
CA ARG A 61 8.07 -11.34 -28.73
C ARG A 61 8.85 -12.54 -29.29
N GLY A 62 10.01 -12.85 -28.71
CA GLY A 62 10.91 -13.91 -29.19
C GLY A 62 11.54 -13.61 -30.55
N LEU A 63 11.66 -12.33 -30.91
CA LEU A 63 12.30 -11.87 -32.13
C LEU A 63 13.79 -11.61 -31.89
N ARG A 64 14.56 -11.54 -32.98
CA ARG A 64 15.99 -11.21 -32.94
C ARG A 64 16.20 -9.82 -32.36
N THR A 65 17.16 -9.67 -31.45
CA THR A 65 17.47 -8.43 -30.72
C THR A 65 18.77 -7.77 -31.17
N ILE A 66 19.35 -8.23 -32.28
CA ILE A 66 20.63 -7.76 -32.82
C ILE A 66 20.35 -7.12 -34.18
N GLY A 67 20.93 -5.95 -34.44
CA GLY A 67 20.79 -5.22 -35.70
C GLY A 67 20.71 -3.71 -35.49
N LYS A 68 20.49 -2.99 -36.59
CA LYS A 68 20.19 -1.55 -36.55
C LYS A 68 18.73 -1.34 -36.13
N ILE A 69 18.40 -0.13 -35.69
CA ILE A 69 17.04 0.22 -35.24
C ILE A 69 15.99 -0.08 -36.33
N GLU A 70 16.28 0.20 -37.60
CA GLU A 70 15.33 -0.05 -38.69
C GLU A 70 15.09 -1.55 -38.92
N ASP A 71 16.12 -2.39 -38.78
CA ASP A 71 15.96 -3.85 -38.86
C ASP A 71 15.05 -4.37 -37.74
N LEU A 72 15.23 -3.86 -36.52
CA LEU A 72 14.38 -4.21 -35.37
C LEU A 72 12.93 -3.73 -35.57
N LYS A 73 12.73 -2.53 -36.14
CA LYS A 73 11.41 -2.02 -36.49
C LYS A 73 10.73 -2.89 -37.55
N ASP A 74 11.45 -3.34 -38.57
CA ASP A 74 10.89 -4.22 -39.60
C ASP A 74 10.47 -5.58 -39.03
N LEU A 75 11.26 -6.15 -38.13
CA LEU A 75 10.87 -7.36 -37.39
C LEU A 75 9.59 -7.13 -36.57
N ILE A 76 9.47 -5.98 -35.91
CA ILE A 76 8.28 -5.62 -35.13
C ILE A 76 7.06 -5.39 -36.05
N ARG A 77 7.22 -4.81 -37.23
CA ARG A 77 6.14 -4.65 -38.21
C ARG A 77 5.61 -6.00 -38.71
N GLY A 78 6.52 -6.96 -38.92
CA GLY A 78 6.21 -8.32 -39.36
C GLY A 78 5.83 -9.29 -38.24
N ARG A 79 5.67 -8.82 -36.99
CA ARG A 79 5.44 -9.68 -35.84
C ARG A 79 4.07 -10.37 -35.90
N ASP A 80 4.00 -11.50 -35.23
CA ASP A 80 2.74 -12.17 -34.93
C ASP A 80 1.99 -11.44 -33.81
N ARG A 81 0.92 -10.72 -34.18
CA ARG A 81 0.07 -9.98 -33.24
C ARG A 81 -0.66 -10.88 -32.24
N SER A 82 -0.84 -12.18 -32.52
CA SER A 82 -1.47 -13.10 -31.58
C SER A 82 -0.61 -13.30 -30.31
N LYS A 83 0.72 -13.17 -30.45
CA LYS A 83 1.66 -13.20 -29.32
C LYS A 83 1.47 -11.98 -28.41
N ASP A 84 1.23 -10.80 -28.97
CA ASP A 84 0.97 -9.59 -28.18
C ASP A 84 -0.27 -9.76 -27.31
N VAL A 85 -1.35 -10.32 -27.88
CA VAL A 85 -2.57 -10.64 -27.15
C VAL A 85 -2.29 -11.65 -26.03
N THR A 86 -1.51 -12.69 -26.31
CA THR A 86 -1.14 -13.71 -25.31
C THR A 86 -0.32 -13.12 -24.16
N ILE A 87 0.65 -12.27 -24.47
CA ILE A 87 1.48 -11.59 -23.46
C ILE A 87 0.60 -10.69 -22.60
N LYS A 88 -0.29 -9.90 -23.22
CA LYS A 88 -1.23 -9.03 -22.50
C LYS A 88 -2.14 -9.82 -21.56
N GLN A 89 -2.76 -10.89 -22.05
CA GLN A 89 -3.57 -11.78 -21.22
C GLN A 89 -2.76 -12.40 -20.06
N GLY A 90 -1.48 -12.72 -20.29
CA GLY A 90 -0.58 -13.18 -19.24
C GLY A 90 -0.36 -12.12 -18.15
N ILE A 91 -0.10 -10.87 -18.55
CA ILE A 91 0.05 -9.73 -17.63
C ILE A 91 -1.24 -9.52 -16.83
N ASP A 92 -2.39 -9.49 -17.49
CA ASP A 92 -3.70 -9.28 -16.87
C ASP A 92 -4.01 -10.38 -15.83
N LYS A 93 -3.72 -11.64 -16.16
CA LYS A 93 -3.85 -12.76 -15.21
C LYS A 93 -2.97 -12.60 -13.98
N ILE A 94 -1.72 -12.16 -14.16
CA ILE A 94 -0.80 -11.92 -13.04
C ILE A 94 -1.33 -10.79 -12.15
N GLN A 95 -1.77 -9.68 -12.75
CA GLN A 95 -2.34 -8.56 -12.01
C GLN A 95 -3.60 -8.97 -11.24
N GLN A 96 -4.51 -9.71 -11.86
CA GLN A 96 -5.72 -10.21 -11.22
C GLN A 96 -5.37 -11.12 -10.02
N THR A 97 -4.42 -12.04 -10.21
CA THR A 97 -3.99 -12.98 -9.17
C THR A 97 -3.39 -12.25 -7.96
N LEU A 98 -2.50 -11.28 -8.21
CA LEU A 98 -1.94 -10.44 -7.16
C LEU A 98 -2.99 -9.55 -6.48
N GLY A 99 -3.97 -9.04 -7.24
CA GLY A 99 -5.07 -8.25 -6.72
C GLY A 99 -5.97 -9.05 -5.77
N VAL A 100 -6.29 -10.30 -6.11
CA VAL A 100 -7.04 -11.20 -5.22
C VAL A 100 -6.25 -11.49 -3.95
N TYR A 101 -4.95 -11.78 -4.06
CA TYR A 101 -4.09 -12.01 -2.91
C TYR A 101 -4.01 -10.80 -1.98
N ARG A 102 -3.83 -9.60 -2.52
CA ARG A 102 -3.81 -8.35 -1.72
C ARG A 102 -5.11 -8.14 -0.98
N LYS A 103 -6.25 -8.33 -1.64
CA LYS A 103 -7.58 -8.26 -0.99
C LYS A 103 -7.76 -9.31 0.11
N GLN A 104 -7.26 -10.52 -0.09
CA GLN A 104 -7.31 -11.56 0.94
C GLN A 104 -6.41 -11.23 2.12
N LYS A 105 -5.20 -10.72 1.85
CA LYS A 105 -4.27 -10.26 2.88
C LYS A 105 -4.83 -9.08 3.66
N GLU A 106 -5.39 -8.07 2.99
CA GLU A 106 -6.06 -6.93 3.63
C GLU A 106 -7.24 -7.37 4.51
N LYS A 107 -7.97 -8.43 4.13
CA LYS A 107 -9.03 -9.02 4.96
C LYS A 107 -8.47 -9.75 6.18
N ALA A 108 -7.40 -10.53 6.01
CA ALA A 108 -6.75 -11.26 7.11
C ALA A 108 -6.02 -10.31 8.08
N ASP A 109 -5.46 -9.24 7.56
CA ASP A 109 -4.84 -8.15 8.32
C ASP A 109 -5.90 -7.14 8.81
N SER A 110 -7.18 -7.31 8.45
CA SER A 110 -8.25 -6.47 8.98
C SER A 110 -8.38 -6.73 10.48
N SER A 111 -8.45 -5.63 11.23
CA SER A 111 -8.34 -5.58 12.68
C SER A 111 -9.29 -6.50 13.44
N ASP A 112 -10.43 -6.88 12.85
CA ASP A 112 -11.40 -7.77 13.47
C ASP A 112 -10.78 -9.17 13.76
N GLU A 113 -9.91 -9.71 12.90
CA GLU A 113 -9.28 -11.03 13.10
C GLU A 113 -8.07 -11.00 14.05
N LEU A 114 -7.32 -9.89 14.08
CA LEU A 114 -6.20 -9.67 15.02
C LEU A 114 -6.70 -9.40 16.45
N LEU A 115 -7.80 -8.66 16.61
CA LEU A 115 -8.47 -8.43 17.89
C LEU A 115 -9.20 -9.68 18.42
N GLU A 116 -9.52 -10.64 17.55
CA GLU A 116 -10.04 -11.97 17.93
C GLU A 116 -8.93 -12.89 18.50
N LYS A 117 -7.71 -12.81 17.96
CA LYS A 117 -6.61 -13.73 18.29
C LYS A 117 -5.87 -13.43 19.58
N GLU A 118 -5.90 -12.18 20.08
CA GLU A 118 -5.31 -11.83 21.37
C GLU A 118 -6.36 -11.58 22.47
N PRO A 119 -6.65 -12.56 23.34
CA PRO A 119 -7.59 -12.39 24.44
C PRO A 119 -7.16 -11.31 25.45
N ALA A 120 -5.85 -11.03 25.57
CA ALA A 120 -5.32 -9.97 26.43
C ALA A 120 -5.73 -8.57 25.95
N MET A 121 -5.87 -8.36 24.63
CA MET A 121 -6.35 -7.09 24.07
C MET A 121 -7.85 -6.89 24.27
N ARG A 122 -8.62 -7.97 24.50
CA ARG A 122 -10.07 -7.91 24.79
C ARG A 122 -10.40 -7.56 26.24
N SER A 123 -9.49 -7.83 27.16
CA SER A 123 -9.74 -7.75 28.61
C SER A 123 -9.00 -6.61 29.31
N SER A 124 -8.18 -5.85 28.58
CA SER A 124 -7.37 -4.77 29.16
C SER A 124 -7.73 -3.41 28.59
N CYS A 125 -7.55 -2.38 29.41
CA CYS A 125 -7.51 -0.99 28.98
C CYS A 125 -6.12 -0.44 29.30
N LEU A 126 -5.62 0.43 28.43
CA LEU A 126 -4.31 1.05 28.59
C LEU A 126 -4.50 2.49 29.09
N VAL A 127 -3.77 2.83 30.14
CA VAL A 127 -3.66 4.21 30.65
C VAL A 127 -2.29 4.74 30.24
N ILE A 128 -2.28 5.76 29.37
CA ILE A 128 -1.05 6.32 28.79
C ILE A 128 -1.02 7.83 28.92
N GLN A 129 0.15 8.36 29.26
CA GLN A 129 0.42 9.79 29.21
C GLN A 129 0.98 10.15 27.82
N THR A 130 0.33 11.07 27.11
CA THR A 130 0.75 11.47 25.76
C THR A 130 0.49 12.94 25.48
N ARG A 131 1.25 13.51 24.53
CA ARG A 131 0.98 14.84 23.94
C ARG A 131 0.28 14.76 22.58
N SER A 132 0.10 13.55 22.06
CA SER A 132 -0.38 13.33 20.70
C SER A 132 -1.88 13.03 20.68
N ASN A 133 -2.61 13.79 19.87
CA ASN A 133 -4.00 13.50 19.56
C ASN A 133 -4.16 12.30 18.59
N ALA A 134 -3.05 11.75 18.06
CA ALA A 134 -3.09 10.61 17.16
C ALA A 134 -3.73 9.37 17.81
N LEU A 135 -3.64 9.23 19.14
CA LEU A 135 -4.26 8.12 19.86
C LEU A 135 -5.78 8.10 19.70
N LYS A 136 -6.43 9.27 19.63
CA LYS A 136 -7.87 9.34 19.35
C LYS A 136 -8.19 8.88 17.93
N HIS A 137 -7.40 9.34 16.96
CA HIS A 137 -7.55 8.92 15.56
C HIS A 137 -7.39 7.40 15.41
N TRP A 138 -6.35 6.81 16.01
CA TRP A 138 -6.15 5.37 15.96
C TRP A 138 -7.23 4.61 16.72
N ALA A 139 -7.70 5.10 17.88
CA ALA A 139 -8.80 4.47 18.60
C ALA A 139 -10.06 4.37 17.73
N GLU A 140 -10.41 5.45 17.02
CA GLU A 140 -11.55 5.46 16.09
C GLU A 140 -11.36 4.44 14.95
N GLN A 141 -10.17 4.37 14.35
CA GLN A 141 -9.84 3.39 13.30
C GLN A 141 -10.00 1.94 13.78
N TYR A 142 -9.63 1.66 15.03
CA TYR A 142 -9.72 0.33 15.63
C TYR A 142 -11.02 0.07 16.40
N LYS A 143 -12.03 0.96 16.30
CA LYS A 143 -13.32 0.86 17.03
C LYS A 143 -13.15 0.73 18.55
N LEU A 144 -12.12 1.36 19.11
CA LEU A 144 -11.85 1.44 20.54
C LEU A 144 -12.40 2.75 21.12
N ALA A 145 -12.76 2.73 22.40
CA ALA A 145 -13.04 3.94 23.15
C ALA A 145 -11.74 4.60 23.60
N CYS A 146 -11.72 5.93 23.59
CA CYS A 146 -10.58 6.75 24.00
C CYS A 146 -11.10 7.94 24.79
N GLN A 147 -10.64 8.10 26.03
CA GLN A 147 -11.06 9.18 26.91
C GLN A 147 -9.88 9.82 27.63
N ILE A 148 -9.83 11.14 27.60
CA ILE A 148 -8.86 11.92 28.36
C ILE A 148 -9.34 12.01 29.81
N VAL A 149 -8.43 11.80 30.76
CA VAL A 149 -8.71 11.79 32.20
C VAL A 149 -7.72 12.66 32.96
N GLU A 150 -8.16 13.16 34.11
CA GLU A 150 -7.27 13.74 35.10
C GLU A 150 -6.66 12.59 35.94
N PRO A 151 -5.32 12.48 36.02
CA PRO A 151 -4.69 11.45 36.84
C PRO A 151 -4.81 11.80 38.33
N PRO A 152 -4.84 10.80 39.23
CA PRO A 152 -4.57 10.99 40.65
C PRO A 152 -3.18 11.59 40.89
N GLU A 153 -3.02 12.36 41.96
CA GLU A 153 -1.76 13.00 42.34
C GLU A 153 -0.69 11.97 42.69
N SER A 154 -1.10 10.82 43.24
CA SER A 154 -0.22 9.66 43.44
C SER A 154 0.44 9.15 42.16
N MET A 155 -0.20 9.32 40.99
CA MET A 155 0.36 8.94 39.69
C MET A 155 1.32 9.99 39.12
N LEU A 156 1.37 11.19 39.70
CA LEU A 156 2.22 12.29 39.25
C LEU A 156 3.61 12.27 39.90
N GLN A 157 3.78 11.53 41.01
CA GLN A 157 4.98 11.55 41.84
C GLN A 157 6.25 11.01 41.17
N SER A 158 6.12 10.20 40.11
CA SER A 158 7.27 9.67 39.34
C SER A 158 7.49 10.33 37.98
N SER A 159 6.53 11.15 37.52
CA SER A 159 6.58 11.79 36.20
C SER A 159 7.33 13.13 36.27
N TYR A 160 8.65 13.08 36.41
CA TYR A 160 9.51 14.26 36.23
C TYR A 160 9.29 14.84 34.81
N GLY A 161 8.57 15.96 34.72
CA GLY A 161 8.63 16.88 33.57
C GLY A 161 7.74 16.61 32.36
N PHE A 162 6.84 15.62 32.38
CA PHE A 162 5.98 15.34 31.21
C PHE A 162 4.62 16.09 31.27
N TRP A 163 4.57 17.25 30.62
CA TRP A 163 3.34 18.00 30.31
C TRP A 163 2.49 17.30 29.24
N GLY A 164 1.84 16.17 29.56
CA GLY A 164 0.97 15.42 28.63
C GLY A 164 -0.40 15.14 29.24
N HIS A 165 -1.40 14.92 28.39
CA HIS A 165 -2.73 14.48 28.83
C HIS A 165 -2.71 12.98 29.12
N TRP A 166 -3.39 12.56 30.18
CA TRP A 166 -3.58 11.15 30.48
C TRP A 166 -4.79 10.64 29.71
N THR A 167 -4.62 9.55 28.98
CA THR A 167 -5.65 8.98 28.11
C THR A 167 -5.84 7.51 28.44
N VAL A 168 -7.10 7.10 28.57
CA VAL A 168 -7.52 5.71 28.69
C VAL A 168 -8.03 5.24 27.34
N ILE A 169 -7.45 4.16 26.81
CA ILE A 169 -7.84 3.55 25.53
C ILE A 169 -8.15 2.05 25.72
N GLY A 170 -9.22 1.57 25.09
CA GLY A 170 -9.63 0.17 25.19
C GLY A 170 -11.10 -0.03 24.79
N ARG A 171 -11.72 -1.12 25.24
CA ARG A 171 -13.15 -1.34 25.01
C ARG A 171 -14.01 -0.32 25.78
N PRO A 172 -15.18 0.09 25.25
CA PRO A 172 -16.00 1.14 25.87
C PRO A 172 -16.38 0.89 27.34
N ASP A 173 -16.74 -0.35 27.68
CA ASP A 173 -17.08 -0.80 29.03
C ASP A 173 -15.89 -0.70 29.99
N LEU A 174 -14.72 -1.19 29.57
CA LEU A 174 -13.49 -1.16 30.37
C LEU A 174 -12.96 0.26 30.54
N VAL A 175 -13.02 1.08 29.49
CA VAL A 175 -12.62 2.50 29.55
C VAL A 175 -13.50 3.24 30.55
N GLN A 176 -14.82 3.06 30.52
CA GLN A 176 -15.72 3.67 31.49
C GLN A 176 -15.42 3.24 32.93
N GLN A 177 -15.18 1.94 33.16
CA GLN A 177 -14.83 1.42 34.48
C GLN A 177 -13.52 2.04 35.00
N GLN A 178 -12.49 2.10 34.16
CA GLN A 178 -11.19 2.63 34.52
C GLN A 178 -11.22 4.15 34.74
N VAL A 179 -11.94 4.90 33.90
CA VAL A 179 -12.15 6.34 34.06
C VAL A 179 -12.85 6.61 35.39
N LYS A 180 -13.91 5.87 35.72
CA LYS A 180 -14.62 6.00 37.00
C LYS A 180 -13.69 5.74 38.18
N LYS A 181 -12.85 4.70 38.11
CA LYS A 181 -11.88 4.36 39.16
C LYS A 181 -10.87 5.50 39.37
N LEU A 182 -10.29 6.04 38.30
CA LEU A 182 -9.33 7.14 38.37
C LEU A 182 -9.97 8.43 38.92
N SER A 183 -11.19 8.76 38.48
CA SER A 183 -11.92 9.93 38.99
C SER A 183 -12.26 9.80 40.48
N GLN A 184 -12.64 8.61 40.95
CA GLN A 184 -12.89 8.35 42.37
C GLN A 184 -11.62 8.53 43.20
N GLN A 185 -10.50 8.01 42.72
CA GLN A 185 -9.22 8.13 43.40
C GLN A 185 -8.75 9.60 43.46
N CYS A 186 -8.84 10.33 42.34
CA CYS A 186 -8.53 11.76 42.29
C CYS A 186 -9.37 12.57 43.29
N ASN A 187 -10.67 12.29 43.39
CA ASN A 187 -11.55 12.95 44.37
C ASN A 187 -11.22 12.60 45.82
N ALA A 188 -10.81 11.36 46.10
CA ALA A 188 -10.40 10.94 47.44
C ALA A 188 -9.11 11.66 47.87
N GLU A 189 -8.11 11.70 46.99
CA GLU A 189 -6.83 12.38 47.23
C GLU A 189 -7.04 13.89 47.42
N LYS A 190 -7.89 14.54 46.61
CA LYS A 190 -8.26 15.96 46.78
C LYS A 190 -8.92 16.25 48.14
N LYS A 191 -9.77 15.34 48.63
CA LYS A 191 -10.40 15.46 49.96
C LYS A 191 -9.40 15.29 51.09
N GLU A 192 -8.51 14.30 50.99
CA GLU A 192 -7.46 14.07 51.98
C GLU A 192 -6.46 15.23 52.04
N ALA A 193 -6.05 15.76 50.87
CA ALA A 193 -5.18 16.93 50.80
C ALA A 193 -5.83 18.12 51.51
N LYS A 194 -7.11 18.42 51.22
CA LYS A 194 -7.84 19.50 51.89
C LYS A 194 -7.87 19.31 53.41
N ALA A 195 -8.15 18.10 53.89
CA ALA A 195 -8.19 17.79 55.31
C ALA A 195 -6.82 17.87 56.02
N ARG A 196 -5.69 17.95 55.29
CA ARG A 196 -4.36 18.16 55.88
C ARG A 196 -4.01 19.65 56.06
N PHE A 197 -4.73 20.54 55.38
CA PHE A 197 -4.50 21.99 55.41
C PHE A 197 -5.57 22.75 56.21
N ASP A 198 -6.67 22.07 56.57
CA ASP A 198 -7.67 22.53 57.54
C ASP A 198 -7.28 22.08 58.97
#